data_AF-A0AAD0WY15-F1
#
_entry.id   AF-A0AAD0WY15-F1
#
_cell.length_a   1.000
_cell.length_b   1.000
_cell.length_c   1.000
_cell.angle_alpha   90.00
_cell.angle_beta   90.00
_cell.angle_gamma   90.00
#
_symmetry.space_group_name_H-M   'P 1'
#
loop_
_entity.id
_entity.type
_entity.pdbx_description
1 polymer ?
#
loop_
_entity_poly.entity_id
_entity_poly.type
_entity_poly.pdbx_seq_one_letter_code
_entity_poly.pdbx_strand_id
1 'polypeptide(L)'
;MAKIANSKKIIRGFITQCTLVFKSYDYNVVESKNKQNLWHFSVTKDDKKYVVYCTNSLEKVQGIIKIALKKLPEGTRLVVICNDFTDEDRSKAEASQYTITSLGTIKQYGVEMLDAKQRAQRQAS
;
A
#
# COMPACT_ATOMS: atom_id res chain seq x y z
N MET A 1 25.88 14.69 -7.16
CA MET A 1 25.29 13.48 -6.56
C MET A 1 24.16 13.75 -5.53
N ALA A 2 23.46 14.89 -5.57
CA ALA A 2 22.48 15.27 -4.53
C ALA A 2 21.02 14.81 -4.75
N LYS A 3 20.57 14.57 -6.00
CA LYS A 3 19.16 14.20 -6.29
C LYS A 3 18.75 12.80 -5.77
N ILE A 4 19.70 11.86 -5.68
CA ILE A 4 19.44 10.46 -5.31
C ILE A 4 19.25 10.28 -3.79
N ALA A 5 19.89 11.13 -2.97
CA ALA A 5 19.78 11.05 -1.51
C ALA A 5 18.40 11.53 -1.02
N ASN A 6 17.81 12.51 -1.70
CA ASN A 6 16.50 13.06 -1.34
C ASN A 6 15.37 12.08 -1.66
N SER A 7 15.43 11.40 -2.81
CA SER A 7 14.42 10.40 -3.18
C SER A 7 14.39 9.21 -2.21
N LYS A 8 15.55 8.73 -1.75
CA LYS A 8 15.62 7.63 -0.75
C LYS A 8 15.04 8.02 0.61
N LYS A 9 15.23 9.26 1.07
CA LYS A 9 14.62 9.76 2.33
C LYS A 9 13.11 9.93 2.19
N ILE A 10 12.65 10.48 1.06
CA ILE A 10 11.23 10.65 0.76
C ILE A 10 10.53 9.29 0.69
N ILE A 11 11.12 8.31 0.00
CA ILE A 11 10.61 6.95 -0.09
C ILE A 11 10.57 6.29 1.29
N ARG A 12 11.61 6.43 2.12
CA ARG A 12 11.58 5.91 3.50
C ARG A 12 10.49 6.55 4.35
N GLY A 13 10.33 7.88 4.30
CA GLY A 13 9.25 8.58 5.00
C GLY A 13 7.86 8.14 4.53
N PHE A 14 7.69 7.97 3.22
CA PHE A 14 6.47 7.45 2.61
C PHE A 14 6.15 6.03 3.09
N ILE A 15 7.15 5.14 3.06
CA ILE A 15 7.05 3.76 3.56
C ILE A 15 6.67 3.75 5.04
N THR A 16 7.37 4.54 5.87
CA THR A 16 7.07 4.63 7.31
C THR A 16 5.64 5.09 7.54
N GLN A 17 5.15 6.06 6.77
CA GLN A 17 3.77 6.54 6.88
C GLN A 17 2.76 5.46 6.46
N CYS A 18 2.98 4.76 5.34
CA CYS A 18 2.14 3.62 4.96
C CYS A 18 2.14 2.55 6.06
N THR A 19 3.31 2.09 6.48
CA THR A 19 3.47 1.05 7.50
C THR A 19 2.81 1.43 8.83
N LEU A 20 2.95 2.69 9.28
CA LEU A 20 2.32 3.17 10.52
C LEU A 20 0.80 3.10 10.44
N VAL A 21 0.21 3.51 9.32
CA VAL A 21 -1.24 3.39 9.11
C VAL A 21 -1.67 1.93 9.21
N PHE A 22 -1.00 0.98 8.56
CA PHE A 22 -1.43 -0.43 8.67
C PHE A 22 -1.17 -1.02 10.07
N LYS A 23 -0.04 -0.70 10.72
CA LYS A 23 0.27 -1.19 12.08
C LYS A 23 -0.69 -0.66 13.15
N SER A 24 -1.23 0.55 13.00
CA SER A 24 -2.20 1.10 13.97
C SER A 24 -3.53 0.35 14.02
N TYR A 25 -3.79 -0.57 13.10
CA TYR A 25 -5.02 -1.39 13.06
C TYR A 25 -4.76 -2.90 13.15
N ASP A 26 -3.70 -3.32 13.84
CA ASP A 26 -3.41 -4.74 14.13
C ASP A 26 -3.20 -5.62 12.88
N TYR A 27 -2.93 -5.01 11.73
CA TYR A 27 -2.51 -5.78 10.56
C TYR A 27 -1.11 -6.35 10.78
N ASN A 28 -0.93 -7.65 10.54
CA ASN A 28 0.40 -8.24 10.54
C ASN A 28 1.16 -7.76 9.29
N VAL A 29 2.13 -6.86 9.48
CA VAL A 29 2.94 -6.26 8.43
C VAL A 29 4.28 -7.00 8.31
N VAL A 30 4.45 -7.78 7.24
CA VAL A 30 5.73 -8.43 6.92
C VAL A 30 6.45 -7.60 5.87
N GLU A 31 7.46 -6.83 6.29
CA GLU A 31 8.29 -6.00 5.39
C GLU A 31 9.25 -6.87 4.57
N SER A 32 9.14 -6.81 3.24
CA SER A 32 10.11 -7.46 2.36
C SER A 32 11.24 -6.50 2.01
N LYS A 33 12.47 -6.87 2.40
CA LYS A 33 13.68 -6.13 2.04
C LYS A 33 14.09 -6.47 0.60
N ASN A 34 13.46 -5.87 -0.42
CA ASN A 34 14.14 -5.80 -1.72
C ASN A 34 13.67 -4.70 -2.69
N LYS A 35 14.69 -4.12 -3.35
CA LYS A 35 14.71 -3.16 -4.47
C LYS A 35 14.44 -1.69 -4.15
N GLN A 36 15.40 -0.86 -4.58
CA GLN A 36 15.53 0.59 -4.35
C GLN A 36 14.31 1.44 -4.78
N ASN A 37 13.33 0.86 -5.49
CA ASN A 37 12.22 1.56 -6.13
C ASN A 37 10.82 1.02 -5.78
N LEU A 38 10.72 -0.09 -5.03
CA LEU A 38 9.44 -0.69 -4.68
C LEU A 38 9.53 -1.31 -3.29
N TRP A 39 8.73 -0.79 -2.37
CA TRP A 39 8.60 -1.39 -1.06
C TRP A 39 7.32 -2.19 -0.99
N HIS A 40 7.32 -3.32 -0.31
CA HIS A 40 6.08 -4.05 -0.12
C HIS A 40 5.96 -4.72 1.23
N PHE A 41 4.71 -4.90 1.63
CA PHE A 41 4.35 -5.64 2.82
C PHE A 41 3.05 -6.40 2.60
N SER A 42 2.93 -7.54 3.27
CA SER A 42 1.68 -8.29 3.33
C SER A 42 0.89 -7.84 4.53
N VAL A 43 -0.43 -7.93 4.42
CA VAL A 43 -1.41 -7.41 5.37
C VAL A 43 -2.54 -8.43 5.41
N THR A 44 -2.85 -8.96 6.60
CA THR A 44 -3.97 -9.89 6.80
C THR A 44 -4.90 -9.32 7.85
N LYS A 45 -6.21 -9.31 7.56
CA LYS A 45 -7.26 -9.05 8.55
C LYS A 45 -8.42 -9.99 8.28
N ASP A 46 -8.81 -10.71 9.33
CA ASP A 46 -9.74 -11.83 9.24
C ASP A 46 -9.25 -12.81 8.15
N ASP A 47 -10.09 -13.15 7.16
CA ASP A 47 -9.71 -14.00 6.02
C ASP A 47 -9.17 -13.23 4.81
N LYS A 48 -9.11 -11.89 4.87
CA LYS A 48 -8.68 -11.07 3.73
C LYS A 48 -7.18 -10.85 3.76
N LYS A 49 -6.52 -11.30 2.70
CA LYS A 49 -5.07 -11.14 2.48
C LYS A 49 -4.81 -10.07 1.44
N TYR A 50 -3.92 -9.16 1.76
CA TYR A 50 -3.50 -8.09 0.87
C TYR A 50 -1.98 -8.07 0.78
N VAL A 51 -1.47 -7.78 -0.42
CA VAL A 51 -0.09 -7.39 -0.65
C VAL A 51 -0.12 -5.92 -1.05
N VAL A 52 0.61 -5.09 -0.30
CA VAL A 52 0.65 -3.64 -0.51
C VAL A 52 2.00 -3.25 -1.06
N TYR A 53 2.00 -2.62 -2.22
CA TYR A 53 3.17 -2.16 -2.98
C TYR A 53 3.23 -0.64 -2.92
N CYS A 54 4.27 -0.08 -2.31
CA CYS A 54 4.50 1.35 -2.24
C CYS A 54 5.56 1.75 -3.27
N THR A 55 5.19 2.66 -4.17
CA THR A 55 6.09 3.21 -5.20
C THR A 55 5.91 4.72 -5.30
N ASN A 56 6.94 5.41 -5.78
CA ASN A 56 6.87 6.82 -6.14
C ASN A 56 6.72 7.05 -7.66
N SER A 57 6.69 5.98 -8.45
CA SER A 57 6.65 6.05 -9.91
C SER A 57 6.08 4.73 -10.44
N LEU A 58 4.87 4.80 -11.00
CA LEU A 58 4.15 3.61 -11.47
C LEU A 58 4.86 2.98 -12.67
N GLU A 59 5.29 3.79 -13.65
CA GLU A 59 6.04 3.40 -14.85
C GLU A 59 7.21 2.44 -14.54
N LYS A 60 7.99 2.72 -13.49
CA LYS A 60 9.20 1.97 -13.13
C LYS A 60 8.90 0.61 -12.52
N VAL A 61 7.66 0.39 -12.07
CA VAL A 61 7.26 -0.83 -11.35
C VAL A 61 6.18 -1.62 -12.07
N GLN A 62 5.68 -1.18 -13.23
CA GLN A 62 4.65 -1.89 -14.01
C GLN A 62 5.04 -3.35 -14.32
N GLY A 63 6.29 -3.58 -14.73
CA GLY A 63 6.79 -4.94 -14.97
C GLY A 63 6.78 -5.80 -13.70
N ILE A 64 7.07 -5.19 -12.54
CA ILE A 64 7.06 -5.89 -11.24
C ILE A 64 5.63 -6.21 -10.82
N ILE A 65 4.68 -5.28 -11.01
CA ILE A 65 3.26 -5.50 -10.74
C ILE A 65 2.72 -6.67 -11.57
N LYS A 66 3.03 -6.71 -12.88
CA LYS A 66 2.63 -7.83 -13.76
C LYS A 66 3.16 -9.18 -13.27
N ILE A 67 4.39 -9.23 -12.77
CA ILE A 67 4.97 -10.47 -12.22
C ILE A 67 4.32 -10.83 -10.88
N ALA A 68 4.06 -9.83 -10.02
CA ALA A 68 3.42 -10.03 -8.72
C ALA A 68 2.02 -10.61 -8.88
N LEU A 69 1.22 -10.09 -9.81
CA LEU A 69 -0.11 -10.60 -10.16
C LEU A 69 -0.11 -12.07 -10.53
N LYS A 70 0.89 -12.54 -11.27
CA LYS A 70 1.03 -13.96 -11.63
C LYS A 70 1.45 -14.86 -10.47
N LYS A 71 2.03 -14.28 -9.41
CA LYS A 71 2.60 -15.00 -8.26
C LYS A 71 1.79 -14.79 -6.98
N LEU A 72 0.69 -14.04 -7.06
CA LEU A 72 -0.12 -13.74 -5.90
C LEU A 72 -0.82 -15.01 -5.42
N PRO A 73 -0.72 -15.34 -4.13
CA PRO A 73 -1.45 -16.48 -3.58
C PRO A 73 -2.95 -16.31 -3.78
N GLU A 74 -3.66 -17.42 -3.96
CA GLU A 74 -5.11 -17.40 -4.15
C GLU A 74 -5.81 -16.67 -2.99
N GLY A 75 -6.84 -15.90 -3.32
CA GLY A 75 -7.57 -15.05 -2.36
C GLY A 75 -6.81 -13.81 -1.88
N THR A 76 -5.59 -13.56 -2.36
CA THR A 76 -4.80 -12.37 -2.00
C THR A 76 -5.00 -11.26 -3.03
N ARG A 77 -5.27 -10.03 -2.56
CA ARG A 77 -5.43 -8.84 -3.43
C ARG A 77 -4.18 -7.98 -3.44
N LEU A 78 -3.86 -7.41 -4.60
CA LEU A 78 -2.77 -6.44 -4.73
C LEU A 78 -3.29 -5.01 -4.59
N VAL A 79 -2.63 -4.23 -3.74
CA VAL A 79 -2.85 -2.79 -3.59
C VAL A 79 -1.55 -2.07 -3.89
N VAL A 80 -1.58 -1.11 -4.80
CA VAL A 80 -0.44 -0.27 -5.15
C VAL A 80 -0.70 1.14 -4.63
N ILE A 81 0.19 1.64 -3.77
CA ILE A 81 0.16 3.00 -3.27
C ILE A 81 1.17 3.82 -4.09
N CYS A 82 0.66 4.75 -4.88
CA CYS A 82 1.43 5.72 -5.66
C CYS A 82 0.70 7.07 -5.59
N ASN A 83 1.43 8.18 -5.43
CA ASN A 83 0.80 9.51 -5.47
C ASN A 83 0.70 10.07 -6.90
N ASP A 84 1.45 9.49 -7.83
CA ASP A 84 1.57 9.96 -9.20
C ASP A 84 1.02 8.88 -10.13
N PHE A 85 -0.29 8.97 -10.40
CA PHE A 85 -1.01 8.12 -11.34
C PHE A 85 -2.20 8.88 -11.94
N THR A 86 -2.59 8.51 -13.15
CA THR A 86 -3.74 9.08 -13.87
C THR A 86 -5.00 8.25 -13.67
N ASP A 87 -6.17 8.79 -14.04
CA ASP A 87 -7.42 8.02 -14.03
C ASP A 87 -7.36 6.82 -15.00
N GLU A 88 -6.65 6.95 -16.13
CA GLU A 88 -6.39 5.83 -17.01
C GLU A 88 -5.60 4.70 -16.34
N ASP A 89 -4.60 5.04 -15.52
CA ASP A 89 -3.84 4.04 -14.77
C ASP A 89 -4.72 3.31 -13.77
N ARG A 90 -5.68 4.01 -13.16
CA ARG A 90 -6.68 3.40 -12.28
C ARG A 90 -7.58 2.44 -13.03
N SER A 91 -8.12 2.83 -14.19
CA SER A 91 -8.94 1.93 -15.01
C SER A 91 -8.16 0.70 -15.47
N LYS A 92 -6.89 0.87 -15.87
CA LYS A 92 -5.99 -0.24 -16.22
C LYS A 92 -5.73 -1.16 -15.04
N ALA A 93 -5.61 -0.61 -13.84
CA ALA A 93 -5.42 -1.38 -12.61
C ALA A 93 -6.63 -2.27 -12.31
N GLU A 94 -7.83 -1.71 -12.38
CA GLU A 94 -9.08 -2.42 -12.16
C GLU A 94 -9.27 -3.55 -13.18
N ALA A 95 -9.03 -3.27 -14.46
CA ALA A 95 -9.05 -4.29 -15.52
C ALA A 95 -8.03 -5.42 -15.29
N SER A 96 -6.91 -5.10 -14.62
CA SER A 96 -5.85 -6.05 -14.28
C SER A 96 -6.02 -6.67 -12.88
N GLN A 97 -7.18 -6.48 -12.24
CA GLN A 97 -7.53 -7.02 -10.92
C GLN A 97 -6.60 -6.59 -9.77
N TYR A 98 -6.07 -5.37 -9.82
CA TYR A 98 -5.43 -4.73 -8.66
C TYR A 98 -5.99 -3.34 -8.41
N THR A 99 -5.74 -2.82 -7.21
CA THR A 99 -6.16 -1.46 -6.84
C THR A 99 -4.95 -0.55 -6.82
N ILE A 100 -5.07 0.65 -7.39
CA ILE A 100 -4.10 1.73 -7.19
C ILE A 100 -4.74 2.86 -6.38
N THR A 101 -3.98 3.41 -5.42
CA THR A 101 -4.47 4.46 -4.53
C THR A 101 -3.34 5.38 -4.09
N SER A 102 -3.70 6.52 -3.51
CA SER A 102 -2.75 7.51 -3.01
C SER A 102 -2.46 7.32 -1.52
N LEU A 103 -1.34 7.86 -1.05
CA LEU A 103 -1.06 7.93 0.39
C LEU A 103 -2.09 8.79 1.14
N GLY A 104 -2.59 9.85 0.50
CA GLY A 104 -3.64 10.69 1.09
C GLY A 104 -4.90 9.88 1.40
N THR A 105 -5.33 9.06 0.42
CA THR A 105 -6.47 8.15 0.56
C THR A 105 -6.24 7.11 1.67
N ILE A 106 -5.05 6.50 1.72
CA ILE A 106 -4.72 5.52 2.77
C ILE A 106 -4.74 6.15 4.16
N LYS A 107 -4.22 7.38 4.31
CA LYS A 107 -4.27 8.10 5.60
C LYS A 107 -5.70 8.43 6.01
N GLN A 108 -6.54 8.87 5.07
CA GLN A 108 -7.95 9.15 5.34
C GLN A 108 -8.67 7.89 5.81
N TYR A 109 -8.50 6.76 5.10
CA TYR A 109 -9.03 5.46 5.54
C TYR A 109 -8.52 5.05 6.91
N GLY A 110 -7.25 5.35 7.21
CA GLY A 110 -6.73 5.22 8.56
C GLY A 110 -7.58 5.99 9.57
N VAL A 111 -7.68 7.31 9.42
CA VAL A 111 -8.44 8.16 10.36
C VAL A 111 -9.88 7.63 10.53
N GLU A 112 -10.57 7.32 9.44
CA GLU A 112 -11.93 6.78 9.47
C GLU A 112 -12.04 5.44 10.21
N MET A 113 -11.03 4.57 10.07
CA MET A 113 -10.96 3.30 10.81
C MET A 113 -10.66 3.50 12.30
N LEU A 114 -9.87 4.50 12.70
CA LEU A 114 -9.63 4.79 14.12
C LEU A 114 -10.92 5.26 14.77
N ASP A 115 -11.61 6.18 14.10
CA ASP A 115 -12.89 6.69 14.57
C ASP A 115 -13.92 5.57 14.68
N ALA A 116 -13.96 4.66 13.71
CA ALA A 116 -14.83 3.48 13.77
C ALA A 116 -14.48 2.56 14.95
N LYS A 117 -13.19 2.29 15.22
CA LYS A 117 -12.75 1.47 16.36
C LYS A 117 -13.14 2.12 17.69
N GLN A 118 -12.96 3.43 17.83
CA GLN A 118 -13.34 4.18 19.03
C GLN A 118 -14.86 4.17 19.23
N ARG A 119 -15.66 4.34 18.16
CA ARG A 119 -17.13 4.23 18.23
C ARG A 119 -17.57 2.85 18.69
N ALA A 120 -16.97 1.79 18.14
CA ALA A 120 -17.29 0.42 18.53
C ALA A 120 -16.95 0.13 20.00
N GLN A 121 -15.81 0.61 20.50
CA GLN A 121 -15.44 0.47 21.93
C GLN A 121 -16.41 1.18 22.87
N ARG A 122 -16.89 2.38 22.49
CA ARG A 122 -17.90 3.13 23.27
C ARG A 122 -19.29 2.48 23.27
N GLN A 123 -19.61 1.68 22.27
CA GLN A 123 -20.89 0.96 22.20
C GLN A 123 -20.84 -0.41 22.89
N ALA A 124 -19.65 -0.95 23.14
CA ALA A 124 -19.43 -2.21 23.85
C ALA A 124 -19.14 -2.03 25.35
N SER A 125 -19.09 -0.78 25.82
CA SER A 125 -18.94 -0.39 27.24
C SER A 125 -20.28 0.11 27.77
#